data_AF-A0A7W1FV00-F1
#
_entry.id   AF-A0A7W1FV00-F1
#
_cell.length_a   1.000
_cell.length_b   1.000
_cell.length_c   1.000
_cell.angle_alpha   90.00
_cell.angle_beta   90.00
_cell.angle_gamma   90.00
#
_symmetry.space_group_name_H-M   'P 1'
#
loop_
_entity.id
_entity.type
_entity.pdbx_description
1 polymer ?
#
loop_
_entity_poly.entity_id
_entity_poly.type
_entity_poly.pdbx_seq_one_letter_code
_entity_poly.pdbx_strand_id
1 'polypeptide(L)'
;MKVHRLYPPPGREVSGIYEDLNLPPPWHGDSARPYVIVNMVSSVDGRTAMEGKAAGMGSRIDRRTMRTLRSKADAVMIGAGTLR
;
A
#
# COMPACT_ATOMS: atom_id res chain seq x y z
N MET A 1 -17.27 1.93 -15.97
CA MET A 1 -16.73 3.32 -15.86
C MET A 1 -15.26 3.27 -16.25
N LYS A 2 -14.78 4.18 -17.11
CA LYS A 2 -13.44 4.08 -17.71
C LYS A 2 -12.40 4.81 -16.86
N VAL A 3 -11.32 4.14 -16.50
CA VAL A 3 -10.15 4.78 -15.88
C VAL A 3 -9.09 5.01 -16.93
N HIS A 4 -8.48 6.19 -16.87
CA HIS A 4 -7.48 6.63 -17.80
C HIS A 4 -6.12 6.71 -17.10
N ARG A 5 -5.08 6.27 -17.80
CA ARG A 5 -3.71 6.47 -17.35
C ARG A 5 -3.38 7.96 -17.42
N LEU A 6 -2.76 8.47 -16.36
CA LEU A 6 -2.28 9.84 -16.32
C LEU A 6 -1.10 10.01 -17.29
N TYR A 7 -1.10 11.11 -18.02
CA TYR A 7 0.00 11.53 -18.90
C TYR A 7 0.42 12.97 -18.54
N PRO A 8 1.72 13.31 -18.67
CA PRO A 8 2.82 12.42 -19.08
C PRO A 8 3.10 11.31 -18.05
N PRO A 9 3.79 10.21 -18.44
CA PRO A 9 4.23 9.23 -17.46
C PRO A 9 5.16 9.89 -16.42
N PRO A 10 5.31 9.30 -15.23
CA PRO A 10 6.23 9.82 -14.22
C PRO A 10 7.64 9.99 -14.78
N GLY A 11 8.25 11.16 -14.58
CA GLY A 11 9.59 11.47 -15.09
C GLY A 11 10.72 10.69 -14.41
N ARG A 12 10.43 9.97 -13.32
CA ARG A 12 11.39 9.17 -12.55
C ARG A 12 10.73 7.93 -11.97
N GLU A 13 11.35 6.77 -12.14
CA GLU A 13 11.01 5.58 -11.37
C GLU A 13 11.69 5.63 -9.99
N VAL A 14 10.95 5.23 -8.97
CA VAL A 14 11.45 5.08 -7.60
C VAL A 14 11.54 3.60 -7.24
N SER A 15 12.59 3.24 -6.50
CA SER A 15 12.87 1.89 -6.04
C SER A 15 13.30 1.94 -4.57
N GLY A 16 13.37 0.77 -3.92
CA GLY A 16 13.86 0.68 -2.55
C GLY A 16 12.92 1.23 -1.46
N ILE A 17 11.66 1.51 -1.80
CA ILE A 17 10.72 2.14 -0.88
C ILE A 17 10.52 1.24 0.36
N TYR A 18 10.89 1.77 1.53
CA TYR A 18 10.78 1.11 2.84
C TYR A 18 11.64 -0.16 3.02
N GLU A 19 12.69 -0.37 2.20
CA GLU A 19 13.59 -1.53 2.39
C GLU A 19 14.34 -1.47 3.73
N ASP A 20 14.65 -0.26 4.19
CA ASP A 20 15.31 0.09 5.45
C ASP A 20 14.33 0.45 6.59
N LEU A 21 13.03 0.22 6.41
CA LEU A 21 12.03 0.56 7.42
C LEU A 21 12.32 -0.17 8.74
N ASN A 22 12.51 0.63 9.79
CA ASN A 22 12.61 0.19 11.18
C ASN A 22 11.58 0.95 12.02
N LEU A 23 10.77 0.23 12.79
CA LEU A 23 9.78 0.83 13.67
C LEU A 23 10.44 1.24 15.00
N PRO A 24 10.11 2.41 15.56
CA PRO A 24 10.61 2.81 16.87
C PRO A 24 10.07 1.86 17.96
N PRO A 25 10.69 1.85 19.16
CA PRO A 25 10.12 1.14 20.30
C PRO A 25 8.76 1.73 20.69
N PRO A 26 7.81 0.90 21.17
CA PRO A 26 6.47 1.34 21.54
C PRO A 26 6.48 2.44 22.61
N TRP A 27 5.65 3.46 22.39
CA TRP A 27 5.51 4.61 23.28
C TRP A 27 4.94 4.15 24.63
N HIS A 28 5.62 4.51 25.74
CA HIS A 28 5.28 4.16 27.13
C HIS A 28 5.32 2.67 27.53
N GLY A 29 5.97 1.79 26.76
CA GLY A 29 6.12 0.38 27.16
C GLY A 29 4.80 -0.42 27.16
N ASP A 30 3.71 0.16 26.65
CA ASP A 30 2.46 -0.54 26.43
C ASP A 30 2.58 -1.44 25.20
N SER A 31 3.23 -2.59 25.42
CA SER A 31 3.43 -3.66 24.43
C SER A 31 2.11 -4.23 23.88
N ALA A 32 0.96 -3.85 24.44
CA ALA A 32 -0.34 -4.31 23.98
C ALA A 32 -0.82 -3.65 22.67
N ARG A 33 -0.23 -2.52 22.24
CA ARG A 33 -0.65 -1.81 21.02
C ARG A 33 0.31 -2.08 19.85
N PRO A 34 -0.11 -2.83 18.82
CA PRO A 34 0.73 -3.06 17.65
C PRO A 34 0.84 -1.78 16.81
N TYR A 35 1.97 -1.62 16.12
CA TYR A 35 2.09 -0.66 15.03
C TYR A 35 1.22 -1.11 13.86
N VAL A 36 0.51 -0.15 13.25
CA VAL A 36 -0.33 -0.41 12.08
C VAL A 36 0.22 0.36 10.89
N ILE A 37 0.54 -0.38 9.82
CA ILE A 37 0.95 0.19 8.55
C ILE A 37 -0.24 0.09 7.59
N VAL A 38 -0.64 1.21 7.00
CA VAL A 38 -1.67 1.27 5.95
C VAL A 38 -1.00 1.61 4.63
N ASN A 39 -1.25 0.79 3.61
CA ASN A 39 -0.78 1.01 2.25
C ASN A 39 -1.96 0.91 1.28
N MET A 40 -2.23 1.98 0.53
CA MET A 40 -3.32 2.07 -0.42
C MET A 40 -2.85 2.72 -1.72
N VAL A 41 -3.63 2.48 -2.79
CA VAL A 41 -3.53 3.23 -4.04
C VAL A 41 -4.89 3.87 -4.31
N SER A 42 -4.88 5.06 -4.90
CA SER A 42 -6.10 5.71 -5.39
C SER A 42 -5.88 6.30 -6.77
N SER A 43 -6.97 6.51 -7.50
CA SER A 43 -6.99 7.42 -8.65
C SER A 43 -6.87 8.88 -8.19
N VAL A 44 -6.68 9.78 -9.16
CA VAL A 44 -6.58 11.23 -8.92
C VAL A 44 -7.87 11.81 -8.34
N ASP A 45 -9.03 11.25 -8.71
CA ASP A 45 -10.35 11.60 -8.16
C ASP A 45 -10.68 10.83 -6.85
N GLY A 46 -9.70 10.16 -6.24
CA GLY A 46 -9.83 9.56 -4.90
C GLY A 46 -10.50 8.18 -4.86
N ARG A 47 -10.71 7.52 -6.00
CA ARG A 47 -11.32 6.19 -6.05
C ARG A 47 -10.28 5.10 -5.76
N THR A 48 -10.70 4.07 -5.03
CA THR A 48 -9.82 2.98 -4.57
C THR A 48 -10.21 1.60 -5.14
N ALA A 49 -11.23 1.54 -6.00
CA ALA A 49 -11.67 0.33 -6.69
C ALA A 49 -12.23 0.67 -8.07
N MET A 50 -12.00 -0.23 -9.04
CA MET A 50 -12.68 -0.30 -10.33
C MET A 50 -13.48 -1.59 -10.38
N GLU A 51 -14.79 -1.50 -10.64
CA GLU A 51 -15.66 -2.69 -10.74
C GLU A 51 -15.52 -3.64 -9.53
N GLY A 52 -15.38 -3.05 -8.33
CA GLY A 52 -15.21 -3.79 -7.07
C GLY A 52 -13.80 -4.30 -6.81
N LYS A 53 -12.83 -4.09 -7.70
CA LYS A 53 -11.44 -4.56 -7.55
C LYS A 53 -10.44 -3.42 -7.61
N ALA A 54 -9.41 -3.47 -6.77
CA ALA A 54 -8.28 -2.55 -6.88
C ALA A 54 -7.29 -2.94 -8.01
N ALA A 55 -7.50 -4.10 -8.63
CA ALA A 55 -6.64 -4.63 -9.69
C ALA A 55 -6.56 -3.65 -10.87
N GLY A 56 -5.33 -3.36 -11.30
CA GLY A 56 -5.07 -2.49 -12.47
C GLY A 56 -4.85 -1.00 -12.15
N MET A 57 -5.12 -0.53 -10.92
CA MET A 57 -4.75 0.85 -10.54
C MET A 57 -3.28 0.96 -10.10
N GLY A 58 -2.78 -0.04 -9.37
CA GLY A 58 -1.40 -0.07 -8.90
C GLY A 58 -0.38 -0.46 -9.97
N SER A 59 0.76 0.21 -9.96
CA SER A 59 1.95 -0.04 -10.76
C SER A 59 2.75 -1.26 -10.28
N ARG A 60 3.82 -1.61 -11.00
CA ARG A 60 4.79 -2.63 -10.53
C ARG A 60 5.48 -2.21 -9.23
N ILE A 61 5.77 -0.93 -9.08
CA ILE A 61 6.42 -0.38 -7.89
C ILE A 61 5.47 -0.51 -6.68
N ASP A 62 4.20 -0.15 -6.83
CA ASP A 62 3.20 -0.27 -5.74
C ASP A 62 3.07 -1.72 -5.24
N ARG A 63 3.09 -2.69 -6.16
CA ARG A 63 3.10 -4.13 -5.82
C ARG A 63 4.38 -4.55 -5.11
N ARG A 64 5.53 -4.00 -5.49
CA ARG A 64 6.81 -4.26 -4.80
C ARG A 64 6.79 -3.67 -3.39
N THR A 65 6.40 -2.40 -3.24
CA THR A 65 6.27 -1.71 -1.95
C THR A 65 5.30 -2.44 -1.02
N MET A 66 4.15 -2.90 -1.52
CA MET A 66 3.21 -3.71 -0.74
C MET A 66 3.87 -4.99 -0.21
N ARG A 67 4.65 -5.70 -1.03
CA ARG A 67 5.37 -6.90 -0.58
C ARG A 67 6.46 -6.58 0.44
N THR A 68 7.22 -5.50 0.23
CA THR A 68 8.24 -5.03 1.18
C THR A 68 7.61 -4.72 2.54
N LEU A 69 6.50 -3.97 2.58
CA LEU A 69 5.83 -3.66 3.85
C LEU A 69 5.29 -4.92 4.54
N ARG A 70 4.73 -5.86 3.77
CA ARG A 70 4.26 -7.15 4.33
C ARG A 70 5.39 -8.00 4.90
N SER A 71 6.60 -7.93 4.35
CA SER A 71 7.74 -8.67 4.91
C SER A 71 8.34 -8.02 6.15
N LYS A 72 7.92 -6.79 6.49
CA LYS A 72 8.31 -6.07 7.72
C LYS A 72 7.27 -6.15 8.83
N ALA A 73 6.11 -6.77 8.57
CA ALA A 73 5.00 -6.85 9.51
C ALA A 73 4.84 -8.28 10.05
N ASP A 74 4.50 -8.40 11.33
CA ASP A 74 4.24 -9.70 11.98
C ASP A 74 2.93 -10.34 11.49
N ALA A 75 1.97 -9.51 11.08
CA ALA A 75 0.67 -9.94 10.59
C ALA A 75 0.15 -9.02 9.47
N VAL A 76 -0.68 -9.58 8.60
CA VAL A 76 -1.38 -8.85 7.53
C VAL A 76 -2.87 -8.95 7.74
N MET A 77 -3.54 -7.80 7.76
CA MET A 77 -5.00 -7.70 7.82
C MET A 77 -5.56 -7.37 6.43
N ILE A 78 -6.66 -8.00 6.07
CA ILE A 78 -7.43 -7.70 4.85
C ILE A 78 -8.91 -7.62 5.19
N GLY A 79 -9.60 -6.62 4.64
CA GLY A 79 -11.05 -6.52 4.78
C GLY A 79 -11.75 -7.64 4.01
N ALA A 80 -12.80 -8.20 4.58
CA ALA A 80 -13.59 -9.26 3.94
C ALA A 80 -14.22 -8.83 2.60
N GLY A 81 -14.37 -7.52 2.34
CA GLY A 81 -14.78 -6.97 1.04
C GLY A 81 -13.73 -7.16 -0.05
N THR A 82 -12.45 -7.09 0.32
CA THR A 82 -11.31 -7.15 -0.59
C THR A 82 -10.88 -8.58 -0.90
N LEU A 83 -11.17 -9.53 -0.01
CA LEU A 83 -10.82 -10.95 -0.19
C LEU A 83 -11.68 -11.65 -1.27
N ARG A 84 -12.84 -11.10 -1.60
CA ARG A 84 -13.88 -11.72 -2.44
C ARG A 84 -13.49 -11.83 -3.91
#